data_AF-A0A917KXK9-F1
#
_entry.id   AF-A0A917KXK9-F1
#
_cell.length_a   1.000
_cell.length_b   1.000
_cell.length_c   1.000
_cell.angle_alpha   90.00
_cell.angle_beta   90.00
_cell.angle_gamma   90.00
#
_symmetry.space_group_name_H-M   'P 1'
#
loop_
_entity.id
_entity.type
_entity.pdbx_description
1 polymer ?
#
loop_
_entity_poly.entity_id
_entity_poly.type
_entity_poly.pdbx_seq_one_letter_code
_entity_poly.pdbx_strand_id
1 'polypeptide(L)'
;MAVSWQVTNSHAPVDSTVEGGPLGSARTTRPTITKGATQSTSVEVPEGATSLDVVIGGASDTGADLDLTVYDKDGNLVGQDADADSEETASVIDPAVGEYTIEVYGFAVPGGSTAHDYRDTYFSATLGTVAVDDSAPVNLGTGDPATVSADVTATGTGPDGRDLFGQVRLLNTRGTVAGAGTVLIEKVTP
;
A
#
# COMPACT_ATOMS: atom_id res chain seq x y z
N MET A 1 -17.93 -11.27 4.41
CA MET A 1 -17.66 -11.55 5.84
C MET A 1 -17.79 -10.24 6.59
N ALA A 2 -18.68 -10.18 7.58
CA ALA A 2 -18.80 -9.01 8.44
C ALA A 2 -17.62 -8.94 9.41
N VAL A 3 -17.02 -7.76 9.53
CA VAL A 3 -15.93 -7.44 10.46
C VAL A 3 -16.27 -6.14 11.19
N SER A 4 -15.78 -6.01 12.42
CA SER A 4 -15.93 -4.78 13.19
C SER A 4 -14.74 -4.56 14.10
N TRP A 5 -14.33 -3.31 14.29
CA TRP A 5 -13.28 -2.95 15.24
C TRP A 5 -13.58 -1.60 15.90
N GLN A 6 -12.88 -1.35 17.00
CA GLN A 6 -12.96 -0.08 17.73
C GLN A 6 -11.87 0.86 17.22
N VAL A 7 -12.25 2.09 16.92
CA VAL A 7 -11.34 3.21 16.61
C VAL A 7 -11.44 4.26 17.71
N THR A 8 -10.31 4.88 18.05
CA THR A 8 -10.25 5.93 19.08
C THR A 8 -9.59 7.16 18.49
N ASN A 9 -10.16 8.34 18.73
CA ASN A 9 -9.57 9.60 18.27
C ASN A 9 -8.67 10.22 19.35
N SER A 10 -7.36 10.29 19.12
CA SER A 10 -6.41 10.97 20.02
C SER A 10 -6.17 12.44 19.67
N HIS A 11 -6.86 12.97 18.66
CA HIS A 11 -6.71 14.32 18.14
C HIS A 11 -7.94 15.18 18.45
N ALA A 12 -8.03 16.36 17.81
CA ALA A 12 -9.20 17.23 17.89
C ALA A 12 -10.47 16.47 17.42
N PRO A 13 -11.66 16.85 17.92
CA PRO A 13 -12.91 16.24 17.51
C PRO A 13 -13.11 16.28 15.99
N VAL A 14 -13.66 15.22 15.43
CA VAL A 14 -13.93 15.10 13.99
C VAL A 14 -15.33 14.56 13.74
N ASP A 15 -16.07 15.29 12.92
CA ASP A 15 -17.27 14.79 12.26
C ASP A 15 -16.83 14.10 10.97
N SER A 16 -17.22 12.84 10.79
CA SER A 16 -16.71 12.02 9.70
C SER A 16 -17.72 11.03 9.15
N THR A 17 -17.42 10.53 7.96
CA THR A 17 -18.01 9.31 7.39
C THR A 17 -16.92 8.27 7.18
N VAL A 18 -17.33 7.04 6.92
CA VAL A 18 -16.42 5.94 6.64
C VAL A 18 -16.55 5.56 5.17
N GLU A 19 -15.42 5.29 4.51
CA GLU A 19 -15.34 4.86 3.13
C GLU A 19 -14.61 3.52 3.04
N GLY A 20 -15.19 2.58 2.29
CA GLY A 20 -14.57 1.30 1.93
C GLY A 20 -13.89 1.39 0.55
N GLY A 21 -13.60 0.25 -0.07
CA GLY A 21 -12.93 0.27 -1.37
C GLY A 21 -12.57 -1.10 -1.91
N PRO A 22 -11.87 -1.15 -3.05
CA PRO A 22 -11.28 -2.38 -3.57
C PRO A 22 -10.30 -2.99 -2.56
N LEU A 23 -10.14 -4.31 -2.59
CA LEU A 23 -9.07 -4.97 -1.85
C LEU A 23 -7.70 -4.65 -2.47
N GLY A 24 -6.70 -4.63 -1.61
CA GLY A 24 -5.31 -4.44 -1.93
C GLY A 24 -4.54 -5.76 -1.88
N SER A 25 -3.52 -5.86 -2.72
CA SER A 25 -2.50 -6.91 -2.64
C SER A 25 -1.14 -6.28 -2.37
N ALA A 26 -0.41 -6.80 -1.39
CA ALA A 26 0.91 -6.28 -1.04
C ALA A 26 1.96 -7.39 -1.01
N ARG A 27 3.19 -7.05 -1.38
CA ARG A 27 4.36 -7.89 -1.14
C ARG A 27 5.35 -7.09 -0.32
N THR A 28 5.89 -7.72 0.71
CA THR A 28 6.97 -7.15 1.53
C THR A 28 8.17 -8.08 1.49
N THR A 29 9.36 -7.54 1.27
CA THR A 29 10.61 -8.30 1.33
C THR A 29 11.71 -7.46 1.96
N ARG A 30 12.81 -8.10 2.37
CA ARG A 30 13.99 -7.40 2.90
C ARG A 30 15.28 -7.91 2.22
N PRO A 31 15.50 -7.57 0.94
CA PRO A 31 16.67 -8.03 0.20
C PRO A 31 17.93 -7.26 0.62
N THR A 32 19.08 -7.73 0.11
CA THR A 32 20.38 -7.05 0.25
C THR A 32 20.86 -6.59 -1.12
N ILE A 33 21.37 -5.36 -1.19
CA ILE A 33 21.92 -4.76 -2.41
C ILE A 33 23.33 -4.21 -2.16
N THR A 34 24.16 -4.22 -3.20
CA THR A 34 25.53 -3.66 -3.20
C THR A 34 25.59 -2.40 -4.04
N LYS A 35 26.62 -1.57 -3.80
CA LYS A 35 26.86 -0.38 -4.62
C LYS A 35 26.93 -0.72 -6.12
N GLY A 36 26.22 0.05 -6.94
CA GLY A 36 26.18 -0.07 -8.40
C GLY A 36 25.38 -1.26 -8.92
N ALA A 37 24.74 -2.04 -8.05
CA ALA A 37 23.84 -3.11 -8.48
C ALA A 37 22.43 -2.57 -8.69
N THR A 38 21.71 -3.18 -9.62
CA THR A 38 20.27 -3.01 -9.80
C THR A 38 19.56 -4.30 -9.43
N GLN A 39 18.55 -4.20 -8.59
CA GLN A 39 17.64 -5.30 -8.29
C GLN A 39 16.30 -5.04 -8.96
N SER A 40 15.84 -5.99 -9.77
CA SER A 40 14.57 -5.89 -10.49
C SER A 40 13.52 -6.83 -9.89
N THR A 41 12.29 -6.35 -9.75
CA THR A 41 11.12 -7.13 -9.29
C THR A 41 9.96 -6.90 -10.24
N SER A 42 9.33 -7.99 -10.72
CA SER A 42 8.10 -7.90 -11.52
C SER A 42 6.86 -7.85 -10.64
N VAL A 43 5.89 -7.01 -11.03
CA VAL A 43 4.56 -6.93 -10.42
C VAL A 43 3.50 -7.04 -11.50
N GLU A 44 2.66 -8.07 -11.43
CA GLU A 44 1.49 -8.22 -12.29
C GLU A 44 0.35 -7.34 -11.77
N VAL A 45 0.04 -6.27 -12.49
CA VAL A 45 -1.05 -5.35 -12.16
C VAL A 45 -2.31 -5.77 -12.92
N PRO A 46 -3.41 -6.09 -12.23
CA PRO A 46 -4.65 -6.53 -12.88
C PRO A 46 -5.39 -5.37 -13.55
N GLU A 47 -6.30 -5.71 -14.45
CA GLU A 47 -7.22 -4.74 -15.06
C GLU A 47 -8.03 -3.99 -14.00
N GLY A 48 -8.18 -2.68 -14.21
CA GLY A 48 -8.94 -1.81 -13.31
C GLY A 48 -8.29 -1.62 -11.93
N ALA A 49 -6.98 -1.84 -11.80
CA ALA A 49 -6.26 -1.40 -10.62
C ALA A 49 -6.30 0.13 -10.50
N THR A 50 -6.50 0.64 -9.28
CA THR A 50 -6.64 2.08 -9.02
C THR A 50 -5.33 2.74 -8.63
N SER A 51 -4.37 1.94 -8.12
CA SER A 51 -3.00 2.38 -7.88
C SER A 51 -2.04 1.21 -7.92
N LEU A 52 -0.77 1.50 -8.24
CA LEU A 52 0.40 0.72 -7.89
C LEU A 52 1.34 1.63 -7.09
N ASP A 53 1.57 1.29 -5.83
CA ASP A 53 2.39 2.03 -4.88
C ASP A 53 3.59 1.19 -4.49
N VAL A 54 4.79 1.76 -4.60
CA VAL A 54 6.06 1.09 -4.26
C VAL A 54 6.85 1.99 -3.31
N VAL A 55 7.37 1.38 -2.25
CA VAL A 55 8.17 2.04 -1.23
C VAL A 55 9.39 1.19 -0.93
N ILE A 56 10.55 1.85 -0.81
CA ILE A 56 11.74 1.28 -0.20
C ILE A 56 12.19 2.14 0.98
N GLY A 57 13.07 1.61 1.82
CA GLY A 57 13.62 2.35 2.95
C GLY A 57 14.23 1.42 3.99
N GLY A 58 14.49 1.97 5.18
CA GLY A 58 14.94 1.16 6.32
C GLY A 58 16.27 0.46 6.05
N ALA A 59 17.16 1.11 5.30
CA ALA A 59 18.49 0.61 4.96
C ALA A 59 19.28 0.27 6.24
N SER A 60 19.92 -0.89 6.28
CA SER A 60 20.75 -1.31 7.41
C SER A 60 22.04 -0.51 7.54
N ASP A 61 22.57 -0.04 6.40
CA ASP A 61 23.58 1.02 6.34
C ASP A 61 22.84 2.35 6.21
N THR A 62 22.81 3.14 7.30
CA THR A 62 22.12 4.44 7.34
C THR A 62 22.80 5.52 6.51
N GLY A 63 23.99 5.24 5.95
CA GLY A 63 24.64 6.11 4.98
C GLY A 63 24.45 5.66 3.53
N ALA A 64 23.59 4.65 3.31
CA ALA A 64 23.25 4.22 1.96
C ALA A 64 22.27 5.19 1.29
N ASP A 65 22.37 5.23 -0.02
CA ASP A 65 21.60 6.01 -0.96
C ASP A 65 21.13 5.03 -2.04
N LEU A 66 19.81 4.82 -2.11
CA LEU A 66 19.17 3.82 -2.96
C LEU A 66 18.10 4.51 -3.80
N ASP A 67 18.13 4.33 -5.11
CA ASP A 67 17.14 4.92 -6.01
C ASP A 67 16.04 3.91 -6.35
N LEU A 68 14.81 4.39 -6.53
CA LEU A 68 13.64 3.62 -6.95
C LEU A 68 13.16 4.06 -8.34
N THR A 69 12.98 3.12 -9.27
CA THR A 69 12.37 3.39 -10.58
C THR A 69 11.33 2.34 -10.93
N VAL A 70 10.24 2.77 -11.57
CA VAL A 70 9.10 1.95 -11.97
C VAL A 70 8.88 2.08 -13.48
N TYR A 71 8.85 0.95 -14.17
CA TYR A 71 8.56 0.85 -15.60
C TYR A 71 7.27 0.09 -15.85
N ASP A 72 6.50 0.54 -16.85
CA ASP A 72 5.35 -0.21 -17.36
C ASP A 72 5.76 -1.40 -18.23
N LYS A 73 4.77 -2.19 -18.67
CA LYS A 73 4.96 -3.36 -19.54
C LYS A 73 5.63 -3.08 -20.88
N ASP A 74 5.62 -1.82 -21.32
CA ASP A 74 6.22 -1.39 -22.59
C ASP A 74 7.63 -0.82 -22.38
N GLY A 75 8.11 -0.80 -21.13
CA GLY A 75 9.43 -0.30 -20.73
C GLY A 75 9.49 1.22 -20.54
N ASN A 76 8.34 1.91 -20.47
CA ASN A 76 8.33 3.35 -20.19
C ASN A 76 8.48 3.60 -18.70
N LEU A 77 9.27 4.61 -18.32
CA LEU A 77 9.35 5.10 -16.94
C LEU A 77 8.02 5.75 -16.56
N VAL A 78 7.39 5.25 -15.51
CA VAL A 78 6.06 5.69 -15.03
C VAL A 78 6.06 6.11 -13.56
N GLY A 79 7.17 5.88 -12.85
CA GLY A 79 7.39 6.39 -11.49
C GLY A 79 8.88 6.35 -11.17
N GLN A 80 9.35 7.29 -10.37
CA GLN A 80 10.72 7.34 -9.89
C GLN A 80 10.80 8.23 -8.65
N ASP A 81 11.66 7.83 -7.73
CA ASP A 81 12.15 8.65 -6.62
C ASP A 81 13.62 8.25 -6.40
N ALA A 82 14.47 9.24 -6.19
CA ALA A 82 15.94 9.10 -6.23
C ALA A 82 16.54 10.33 -5.55
N ASP A 83 16.22 10.52 -4.27
CA ASP A 83 16.68 11.66 -3.50
C ASP A 83 18.11 11.46 -2.96
N ALA A 84 18.41 11.80 -1.71
CA ALA A 84 19.78 11.68 -1.16
C ALA A 84 19.86 10.65 -0.02
N ASP A 85 18.80 9.87 0.21
CA ASP A 85 18.79 8.76 1.16
C ASP A 85 18.20 7.48 0.54
N SER A 86 17.57 6.61 1.33
CA SER A 86 17.04 5.32 0.85
C SER A 86 15.53 5.25 0.96
N GLU A 87 14.86 6.29 1.47
CA GLU A 87 13.44 6.33 1.77
C GLU A 87 12.61 6.79 0.56
N GLU A 88 12.63 5.98 -0.49
CA GLU A 88 12.02 6.32 -1.78
C GLU A 88 10.57 5.84 -1.92
N THR A 89 9.73 6.63 -2.59
CA THR A 89 8.33 6.26 -2.88
C THR A 89 7.90 6.60 -4.31
N ALA A 90 7.33 5.62 -5.02
CA ALA A 90 6.74 5.82 -6.35
C ALA A 90 5.29 5.33 -6.41
N SER A 91 4.40 6.14 -6.97
CA SER A 91 2.98 5.80 -7.16
C SER A 91 2.56 6.00 -8.60
N VAL A 92 1.92 4.97 -9.18
CA VAL A 92 1.27 5.01 -10.50
C VAL A 92 -0.24 4.99 -10.27
N ILE A 93 -0.92 6.08 -10.64
CA ILE A 93 -2.38 6.22 -10.53
C ILE A 93 -3.03 5.58 -11.75
N ASP A 94 -4.12 4.83 -11.53
CA ASP A 94 -4.88 4.14 -12.57
C ASP A 94 -3.97 3.38 -13.57
N PRO A 95 -3.07 2.50 -13.10
CA PRO A 95 -2.13 1.79 -13.95
C PRO A 95 -2.85 0.93 -14.98
N ALA A 96 -2.28 0.86 -16.19
CA ALA A 96 -2.75 -0.07 -17.21
C ALA A 96 -2.52 -1.52 -16.75
N VAL A 97 -3.34 -2.46 -17.23
CA VAL A 97 -3.11 -3.88 -16.98
C VAL A 97 -1.78 -4.33 -17.58
N GLY A 98 -1.00 -5.11 -16.82
CA GLY A 98 0.23 -5.73 -17.31
C GLY A 98 1.30 -5.90 -16.25
N GLU A 99 2.44 -6.43 -16.69
CA GLU A 99 3.64 -6.60 -15.87
C GLU A 99 4.39 -5.26 -15.74
N TYR A 100 4.64 -4.81 -14.52
CA TYR A 100 5.48 -3.67 -14.21
C TYR A 100 6.83 -4.14 -13.70
N THR A 101 7.90 -3.44 -14.11
CA THR A 101 9.26 -3.69 -13.60
C THR A 101 9.62 -2.63 -12.58
N ILE A 102 9.93 -3.07 -11.38
CA ILE A 102 10.41 -2.23 -10.30
C ILE A 102 11.91 -2.42 -10.16
N GLU A 103 12.68 -1.33 -10.25
CA GLU A 103 14.13 -1.34 -10.10
C GLU A 103 14.54 -0.57 -8.85
N VAL A 104 15.37 -1.21 -8.02
CA VAL A 104 16.09 -0.57 -6.92
C VAL A 104 17.56 -0.53 -7.29
N TYR A 105 18.16 0.65 -7.29
CA TYR A 105 19.56 0.84 -7.65
C TYR A 105 20.40 1.28 -6.44
N GLY A 106 21.51 0.59 -6.19
CA GLY A 106 22.43 0.92 -5.10
C GLY A 106 23.36 2.07 -5.43
N PHE A 107 22.86 3.32 -5.44
CA PHE A 107 23.63 4.50 -5.85
C PHE A 107 24.92 4.68 -5.04
N ALA A 108 24.80 4.79 -3.72
CA ALA A 108 25.92 4.80 -2.80
C ALA A 108 25.67 3.86 -1.62
N VAL A 109 26.60 2.93 -1.37
CA VAL A 109 26.50 2.01 -0.23
C VAL A 109 27.88 1.96 0.45
N PRO A 110 28.18 2.89 1.38
CA PRO A 110 29.49 3.01 2.01
C PRO A 110 29.98 1.73 2.70
N GLY A 111 29.07 0.98 3.31
CA GLY A 111 29.32 -0.34 3.91
C GLY A 111 29.53 -1.47 2.91
N GLY A 112 29.47 -1.20 1.60
CA GLY A 112 29.62 -2.15 0.51
C GLY A 112 28.35 -2.92 0.18
N SER A 113 27.51 -3.21 1.18
CA SER A 113 26.18 -3.81 1.04
C SER A 113 25.22 -3.30 2.11
N THR A 114 23.94 -3.19 1.78
CA THR A 114 22.88 -2.83 2.73
C THR A 114 21.65 -3.71 2.50
N ALA A 115 20.97 -4.09 3.58
CA ALA A 115 19.62 -4.66 3.51
C ALA A 115 18.60 -3.53 3.61
N HIS A 116 17.57 -3.54 2.78
CA HIS A 116 16.51 -2.53 2.77
C HIS A 116 15.14 -3.20 2.80
N ASP A 117 14.15 -2.51 3.34
CA ASP A 117 12.75 -2.90 3.21
C ASP A 117 12.26 -2.55 1.82
N TYR A 118 11.51 -3.47 1.24
CA TYR A 118 10.80 -3.28 -0.01
C TYR A 118 9.33 -3.61 0.22
N ARG A 119 8.44 -2.73 -0.22
CA ARG A 119 7.01 -3.00 -0.26
C ARG A 119 6.40 -2.46 -1.54
N ASP A 120 5.67 -3.31 -2.24
CA ASP A 120 4.77 -2.88 -3.31
C ASP A 120 3.33 -3.23 -2.97
N THR A 121 2.39 -2.44 -3.46
CA THR A 121 0.96 -2.57 -3.19
C THR A 121 0.16 -2.13 -4.40
N TYR A 122 -0.89 -2.86 -4.75
CA TYR A 122 -1.90 -2.36 -5.69
C TYR A 122 -3.30 -2.65 -5.18
N PHE A 123 -4.28 -1.84 -5.59
CA PHE A 123 -5.69 -2.02 -5.24
C PHE A 123 -6.51 -2.31 -6.48
N SER A 124 -7.36 -3.33 -6.45
CA SER A 124 -8.24 -3.67 -7.58
C SER A 124 -9.52 -4.36 -7.13
N ALA A 125 -10.65 -3.97 -7.71
CA ALA A 125 -11.93 -4.61 -7.45
C ALA A 125 -11.97 -6.08 -7.89
N THR A 126 -11.04 -6.50 -8.77
CA THR A 126 -10.90 -7.91 -9.19
C THR A 126 -10.46 -8.82 -8.05
N LEU A 127 -9.80 -8.28 -7.02
CA LEU A 127 -9.45 -8.99 -5.78
C LEU A 127 -10.62 -9.08 -4.80
N GLY A 128 -11.62 -8.21 -4.95
CA GLY A 128 -12.75 -8.07 -4.04
C GLY A 128 -12.92 -6.65 -3.50
N THR A 129 -13.76 -6.51 -2.48
CA THR A 129 -14.12 -5.21 -1.89
C THR A 129 -14.24 -5.26 -0.37
N VAL A 130 -14.09 -4.09 0.25
CA VAL A 130 -14.60 -3.76 1.58
C VAL A 130 -15.77 -2.79 1.41
N ALA A 131 -16.96 -3.20 1.83
CA ALA A 131 -18.14 -2.35 1.86
C ALA A 131 -18.41 -1.86 3.28
N VAL A 132 -18.80 -0.60 3.42
CA VAL A 132 -19.20 0.03 4.69
C VAL A 132 -20.54 0.71 4.50
N ASP A 133 -21.26 0.97 5.59
CA ASP A 133 -22.40 1.90 5.55
C ASP A 133 -21.86 3.33 5.54
N ASP A 134 -21.69 3.88 4.34
CA ASP A 134 -21.15 5.23 4.11
C ASP A 134 -22.18 6.35 4.40
N SER A 135 -23.43 5.98 4.66
CA SER A 135 -24.52 6.92 4.96
C SER A 135 -24.57 7.32 6.44
N ALA A 136 -23.93 6.55 7.31
CA ALA A 136 -23.92 6.78 8.75
C ALA A 136 -22.73 7.66 9.17
N PRO A 137 -22.96 8.87 9.73
CA PRO A 137 -21.88 9.66 10.28
C PRO A 137 -21.26 8.98 11.51
N VAL A 138 -19.93 9.05 11.60
CA VAL A 138 -19.13 8.66 12.74
C VAL A 138 -18.60 9.95 13.37
N ASN A 139 -19.11 10.29 14.54
CA ASN A 139 -18.66 11.46 15.29
C ASN A 139 -17.70 11.01 16.39
N LEU A 140 -16.47 11.49 16.34
CA LEU A 140 -15.40 11.11 17.26
C LEU A 140 -14.89 12.33 18.01
N GLY A 141 -15.30 12.49 19.26
CA GLY A 141 -14.68 13.43 20.18
C GLY A 141 -13.26 13.00 20.58
N THR A 142 -12.51 13.89 21.23
CA THR A 142 -11.17 13.57 21.73
C THR A 142 -11.23 12.52 22.83
N GLY A 143 -10.57 11.40 22.60
CA GLY A 143 -10.56 10.21 23.46
C GLY A 143 -11.75 9.27 23.25
N ASP A 144 -12.73 9.64 22.42
CA ASP A 144 -13.93 8.85 22.22
C ASP A 144 -13.64 7.63 21.34
N PRO A 145 -14.19 6.46 21.71
CA PRO A 145 -14.22 5.30 20.84
C PRO A 145 -15.43 5.32 19.90
N ALA A 146 -15.28 4.81 18.68
CA ALA A 146 -16.40 4.41 17.81
C ALA A 146 -16.19 2.99 17.28
N THR A 147 -17.29 2.30 17.02
CA THR A 147 -17.26 1.01 16.33
C THR A 147 -17.47 1.23 14.85
N VAL A 148 -16.54 0.76 14.04
CA VAL A 148 -16.67 0.72 12.58
C VAL A 148 -16.95 -0.72 12.18
N SER A 149 -17.93 -0.92 11.31
CA SER A 149 -18.28 -2.23 10.74
C SER A 149 -18.15 -2.20 9.23
N ALA A 150 -17.73 -3.33 8.66
CA ALA A 150 -17.57 -3.49 7.23
C ALA A 150 -17.89 -4.92 6.78
N ASP A 151 -18.27 -5.06 5.53
CA ASP A 151 -18.40 -6.35 4.85
C ASP A 151 -17.25 -6.53 3.86
N VAL A 152 -16.41 -7.53 4.13
CA VAL A 152 -15.28 -7.89 3.27
C VAL A 152 -15.68 -9.03 2.35
N THR A 153 -15.54 -8.82 1.05
CA THR A 153 -15.76 -9.85 0.02
C THR A 153 -14.48 -10.03 -0.77
N ALA A 154 -13.81 -11.18 -0.60
CA ALA A 154 -12.66 -11.56 -1.43
C ALA A 154 -13.13 -12.48 -2.57
N THR A 155 -12.59 -12.28 -3.78
CA THR A 155 -12.94 -13.08 -4.97
C THR A 155 -12.04 -14.32 -5.13
N GLY A 156 -10.97 -14.43 -4.35
CA GLY A 156 -10.04 -15.54 -4.33
C GLY A 156 -8.95 -15.34 -3.28
N THR A 157 -7.98 -16.24 -3.21
CA THR A 157 -6.86 -16.18 -2.24
C THR A 157 -5.87 -15.03 -2.50
N GLY A 158 -6.06 -14.26 -3.57
CA GLY A 158 -5.08 -13.29 -4.05
C GLY A 158 -3.91 -13.97 -4.78
N PRO A 159 -2.96 -13.17 -5.31
CA PRO A 159 -1.77 -13.71 -5.98
C PRO A 159 -0.81 -14.39 -4.99
N ASP A 160 -0.11 -15.43 -5.47
CA ASP A 160 0.86 -16.16 -4.65
C ASP A 160 1.98 -15.26 -4.10
N GLY A 161 2.35 -15.48 -2.84
CA GLY A 161 3.42 -14.75 -2.17
C GLY A 161 3.08 -13.29 -1.82
N ARG A 162 1.79 -12.94 -1.86
CA ARG A 162 1.29 -11.60 -1.52
C ARG A 162 0.22 -11.68 -0.44
N ASP A 163 0.22 -10.67 0.42
CA ASP A 163 -0.86 -10.46 1.37
C ASP A 163 -2.07 -9.87 0.64
N LEU A 164 -3.26 -10.36 0.97
CA LEU A 164 -4.54 -9.77 0.57
C LEU A 164 -5.10 -8.98 1.75
N PHE A 165 -5.50 -7.74 1.53
CA PHE A 165 -6.01 -6.89 2.61
C PHE A 165 -7.07 -5.91 2.11
N GLY A 166 -7.89 -5.41 3.02
CA GLY A 166 -8.84 -4.35 2.79
C GLY A 166 -8.45 -3.08 3.52
N GLN A 167 -8.85 -1.92 3.00
CA GLN A 167 -8.67 -0.63 3.67
C GLN A 167 -10.03 0.04 3.90
N VAL A 168 -10.14 0.68 5.05
CA VAL A 168 -11.27 1.55 5.39
C VAL A 168 -10.72 2.90 5.81
N ARG A 169 -11.30 3.98 5.25
CA ARG A 169 -10.85 5.35 5.47
C ARG A 169 -11.92 6.12 6.24
N LEU A 170 -11.47 6.88 7.23
CA LEU A 170 -12.31 7.86 7.91
C LEU A 170 -12.15 9.19 7.18
N LEU A 171 -13.24 9.74 6.64
CA LEU A 171 -13.25 10.98 5.89
C LEU A 171 -13.89 12.09 6.71
N ASN A 172 -13.24 13.24 6.83
CA ASN A 172 -13.89 14.41 7.41
C ASN A 172 -14.99 14.96 6.48
N THR A 173 -15.73 15.96 6.94
CA THR A 173 -16.80 16.63 6.17
C THR A 173 -16.36 17.29 4.86
N ARG A 174 -15.04 17.41 4.61
CA ARG A 174 -14.45 17.92 3.35
C ARG A 174 -13.96 16.79 2.44
N GLY A 175 -14.22 15.53 2.77
CA GLY A 175 -13.73 14.35 2.04
C GLY A 175 -12.25 14.07 2.23
N THR A 176 -11.57 14.74 3.18
CA THR A 176 -10.15 14.47 3.45
C THR A 176 -10.02 13.29 4.42
N VAL A 177 -9.08 12.39 4.14
CA VAL A 177 -8.75 11.27 5.03
C VAL A 177 -8.23 11.82 6.38
N ALA A 178 -8.96 11.51 7.45
CA ALA A 178 -8.61 11.82 8.84
C ALA A 178 -8.03 10.61 9.58
N GLY A 179 -8.21 9.40 9.04
CA GLY A 179 -7.65 8.16 9.55
C GLY A 179 -7.87 7.00 8.58
N ALA A 180 -7.12 5.91 8.76
CA ALA A 180 -7.29 4.69 7.99
C ALA A 180 -7.12 3.47 8.89
N GLY A 181 -7.87 2.40 8.59
CA GLY A 181 -7.73 1.08 9.17
C GLY A 181 -7.56 0.03 8.08
N THR A 182 -6.80 -1.02 8.39
CA THR A 182 -6.51 -2.11 7.46
C THR A 182 -7.01 -3.42 8.04
N VAL A 183 -7.63 -4.26 7.20
CA VAL A 183 -8.06 -5.61 7.54
C VAL A 183 -7.23 -6.59 6.72
N LEU A 184 -6.37 -7.38 7.38
CA LEU A 184 -5.60 -8.44 6.71
C LEU A 184 -6.49 -9.68 6.49
N ILE A 185 -6.44 -10.27 5.31
CA ILE A 185 -7.18 -11.48 4.96
C ILE A 185 -6.20 -12.65 4.95
N GLU A 186 -6.13 -13.37 6.07
CA GLU A 186 -5.19 -14.49 6.24
C GLU A 186 -5.56 -15.72 5.41
N LYS A 187 -6.86 -15.93 5.16
CA LYS A 187 -7.37 -17.10 4.44
C LYS A 187 -8.70 -16.82 3.78
N VAL A 188 -8.86 -17.32 2.56
CA VAL A 188 -10.14 -17.40 1.85
C VAL A 188 -10.57 -18.86 1.79
N THR A 189 -11.76 -19.16 2.30
CA THR A 189 -12.36 -20.49 2.25
C THR A 189 -13.43 -20.56 1.15
N PRO A 190 -13.48 -21.63 0.35
CA PRO A 190 -14.56 -21.86 -0.61
C PRO A 190 -15.96 -21.90 0.01
#